data_AF-A0A9P3Z664-F1
#
_entry.id   AF-A0A9P3Z664-F1
#
_cell.length_a   1.000
_cell.length_b   1.000
_cell.length_c   1.000
_cell.angle_alpha   90.00
_cell.angle_beta   90.00
_cell.angle_gamma   90.00
#
_symmetry.space_group_name_H-M   'P 1'
#
loop_
_entity.id
_entity.type
_entity.pdbx_description
1 polymer ?
#
loop_
_entity_poly.entity_id
_entity_poly.type
_entity_poly.pdbx_seq_one_letter_code
_entity_poly.pdbx_strand_id
1 'polypeptide(L)'
;MKNELINVWYRVTFMVTKGNDRYEYSIFTEGNSETGAAVSAAVGICEGSGGLSNPTFKSIRIATYGEAESLDAELDAIAEREQKEQKEEGDE
;
A
#
# COMPACT_ATOMS: atom_id res chain seq x y z
N MET A 1 7.20 -33.78 6.64
CA MET A 1 7.87 -32.49 6.39
C MET A 1 7.31 -31.51 7.39
N LYS A 2 8.13 -30.81 8.17
CA LYS A 2 7.63 -29.71 9.02
C LYS A 2 7.30 -28.57 8.06
N ASN A 3 6.04 -28.13 8.03
CA ASN A 3 5.65 -26.90 7.34
C ASN A 3 6.27 -25.74 8.13
N GLU A 4 7.55 -25.45 7.89
CA GLU A 4 8.13 -24.19 8.31
C GLU A 4 7.42 -23.10 7.51
N LEU A 5 6.56 -22.34 8.19
CA LEU A 5 5.97 -21.13 7.63
C LEU A 5 7.14 -20.21 7.30
N ILE A 6 7.42 -20.07 6.00
CA ILE A 6 8.44 -19.14 5.51
C ILE A 6 7.92 -17.74 5.80
N ASN A 7 8.65 -17.02 6.65
CA ASN A 7 8.42 -15.61 6.81
C ASN A 7 9.08 -14.85 5.66
N VAL A 8 8.34 -13.90 5.11
CA VAL A 8 8.75 -13.03 4.01
C VAL A 8 8.58 -11.58 4.46
N TRP A 9 9.46 -10.70 3.98
CA TRP A 9 9.32 -9.26 4.16
C TRP A 9 8.32 -8.71 3.15
N TYR A 10 7.30 -8.03 3.65
CA TYR A 10 6.30 -7.32 2.87
C TYR A 10 6.49 -5.82 3.02
N ARG A 11 6.30 -5.10 1.92
CA ARG A 11 6.03 -3.65 1.92
C ARG A 11 4.53 -3.48 1.87
N VAL A 12 3.96 -2.86 2.88
CA VAL A 12 2.54 -2.50 2.93
C VAL A 12 2.43 -0.98 2.83
N THR A 13 1.72 -0.50 1.81
CA THR A 13 1.50 0.94 1.58
C THR A 13 0.02 1.26 1.74
N PHE A 14 -0.29 2.18 2.65
CA PHE A 14 -1.64 2.66 2.93
C PHE A 14 -1.84 4.02 2.29
N MET A 15 -2.91 4.16 1.50
CA MET A 15 -3.40 5.46 1.08
C MET A 15 -4.45 5.94 2.07
N VAL A 16 -4.20 7.05 2.75
CA VAL A 16 -5.09 7.63 3.75
C VAL A 16 -5.55 9.01 3.30
N THR A 17 -6.82 9.32 3.53
CA THR A 17 -7.33 10.69 3.35
C THR A 17 -7.37 11.40 4.71
N LYS A 18 -6.74 12.57 4.82
CA LYS A 18 -6.77 13.42 6.02
C LYS A 18 -7.05 14.86 5.60
N GLY A 19 -8.21 15.39 6.00
CA GLY A 19 -8.58 16.79 5.71
C GLY A 19 -8.63 17.11 4.21
N ASN A 20 -9.21 16.21 3.40
CA ASN A 20 -9.24 16.21 1.92
C ASN A 20 -7.91 15.94 1.21
N ASP A 21 -6.78 16.00 1.92
CA ASP A 21 -5.48 15.64 1.37
C ASP A 21 -5.25 14.13 1.41
N ARG A 22 -4.54 13.62 0.39
CA ARG A 22 -4.15 12.21 0.30
C ARG A 22 -2.71 12.05 0.75
N TYR A 23 -2.47 11.06 1.59
CA TYR A 23 -1.15 10.69 2.10
C TYR A 23 -0.91 9.21 1.88
N GLU A 24 0.34 8.87 1.57
CA GLU A 24 0.79 7.49 1.48
C GLU A 24 1.73 7.16 2.63
N TYR A 25 1.50 6.03 3.28
CA TYR A 25 2.31 5.53 4.38
C TYR A 25 2.77 4.11 4.07
N SER A 26 4.07 3.93 3.87
CA SER A 26 4.67 2.61 3.67
C SER A 26 5.31 2.10 4.96
N ILE A 27 5.06 0.84 5.28
CA ILE A 27 5.71 0.10 6.37
C ILE A 27 6.23 -1.22 5.82
N PHE A 28 7.40 -1.63 6.31
CA PHE A 28 7.93 -2.96 6.09
C PHE A 28 7.62 -3.84 7.29
N THR A 29 7.03 -5.01 7.04
CA THR A 29 6.72 -5.99 8.07
C THR A 29 7.05 -7.39 7.59
N GLU A 30 7.56 -8.22 8.50
CA GLU A 30 7.71 -9.64 8.26
C GLU A 30 6.37 -10.35 8.50
N GLY A 31 6.06 -11.35 7.70
CA GLY A 31 4.85 -12.15 7.85
C GLY A 31 4.89 -13.41 7.02
N ASN A 32 3.93 -14.30 7.27
CA ASN A 32 3.76 -15.55 6.51
C ASN A 32 2.62 -15.47 5.49
N SER A 33 1.95 -14.31 5.39
CA SER A 33 0.86 -14.03 4.47
C SER A 33 0.68 -12.53 4.29
N GLU A 34 0.15 -12.13 3.14
CA GLU A 34 -0.18 -10.73 2.83
C GLU A 34 -1.21 -10.15 3.80
N THR A 35 -2.26 -10.92 4.12
CA THR A 35 -3.30 -10.48 5.07
C THR A 35 -2.72 -10.25 6.46
N GLY A 36 -1.85 -11.15 6.94
CA GLY A 36 -1.17 -10.99 8.22
C GLY A 36 -0.26 -9.77 8.26
N ALA A 37 0.48 -9.52 7.17
CA ALA A 37 1.29 -8.33 6.99
C ALA A 37 0.43 -7.05 6.99
N ALA A 38 -0.70 -7.03 6.28
CA ALA A 38 -1.59 -5.88 6.21
C ALA A 38 -2.18 -5.50 7.57
N VAL A 39 -2.65 -6.50 8.33
CA VAL A 39 -3.19 -6.28 9.68
C VAL A 39 -2.10 -5.75 10.61
N SER A 40 -0.92 -6.36 10.60
CA SER A 40 0.21 -5.94 11.45
C SER A 40 0.65 -4.51 11.14
N ALA A 41 0.72 -4.16 9.85
CA ALA A 41 1.08 -2.81 9.43
C ALA A 41 -0.01 -1.77 9.76
N ALA A 42 -1.30 -2.14 9.67
CA ALA A 42 -2.40 -1.25 10.06
C ALA A 42 -2.39 -0.95 11.55
N VAL A 43 -2.14 -1.95 12.39
CA VAL A 43 -1.92 -1.77 13.84
C VAL A 43 -0.75 -0.82 14.08
N GLY A 44 0.39 -1.02 13.38
CA GLY A 44 1.55 -0.16 13.49
C GLY A 44 1.28 1.32 13.18
N ILE A 45 0.48 1.62 12.15
CA ILE A 45 0.12 3.01 11.77
C ILE A 45 -0.85 3.64 12.76
N CYS A 46 -1.78 2.85 13.31
CA CYS A 46 -2.77 3.34 14.25
C CYS A 46 -2.21 3.54 15.67
N GLU A 47 -1.29 2.67 16.10
CA GLU A 47 -0.78 2.65 17.49
C GLU A 47 0.63 3.28 17.65
N GLY A 48 1.30 3.63 16.55
CA GLY A 48 2.64 4.25 16.58
C GLY A 48 2.67 5.66 17.19
N SER A 49 3.87 6.17 17.49
CA SER A 49 4.05 7.53 18.00
C SER A 49 3.65 8.57 16.95
N GLY A 50 2.52 9.25 17.15
CA GLY A 50 1.90 10.11 16.14
C GLY A 50 0.91 9.38 15.23
N GLY A 51 0.47 8.18 15.64
CA GLY A 51 -0.46 7.33 14.93
C GLY A 51 -1.73 8.04 14.51
N LEU A 52 -2.26 7.64 13.37
CA LEU A 52 -3.46 8.25 12.82
C LEU A 52 -4.64 7.88 13.72
N SER A 53 -5.29 8.87 14.31
CA SER A 53 -6.53 8.65 15.05
C SER A 53 -7.66 8.40 14.04
N ASN A 54 -8.07 7.15 13.88
CA ASN A 54 -9.15 6.71 12.99
C ASN A 54 -8.97 7.10 11.51
N PRO A 55 -7.90 6.64 10.84
CA PRO A 55 -7.65 6.92 9.43
C PRO A 55 -8.75 6.32 8.55
N THR A 56 -9.18 7.08 7.54
CA THR A 56 -9.96 6.51 6.43
C THR A 56 -8.98 5.99 5.38
N PHE A 57 -8.78 4.67 5.38
CA PHE A 57 -7.99 3.99 4.36
C PHE A 57 -8.78 3.94 3.04
N LYS A 58 -8.18 4.48 1.98
CA LYS A 58 -8.75 4.43 0.63
C LYS A 58 -8.32 3.18 -0.13
N SER A 59 -7.06 2.80 0.03
CA SER A 59 -6.51 1.57 -0.53
C SER A 59 -5.32 1.09 0.30
N ILE A 60 -5.06 -0.21 0.19
CA ILE A 60 -3.89 -0.88 0.78
C ILE A 60 -3.21 -1.63 -0.36
N ARG A 61 -1.91 -1.43 -0.51
CA ARG A 61 -1.05 -2.13 -1.46
C ARG A 61 -0.08 -3.01 -0.68
N ILE A 62 0.07 -4.24 -1.10
CA ILE A 62 0.94 -5.22 -0.45
C ILE A 62 1.79 -5.84 -1.54
N ALA A 63 3.11 -5.86 -1.33
CA ALA A 63 4.04 -6.57 -2.19
C ALA A 63 5.09 -7.24 -1.31
N THR A 64 5.63 -8.37 -1.72
CA THR A 64 6.87 -8.85 -1.13
C THR A 64 8.00 -7.86 -1.45
N TYR A 65 9.08 -7.90 -0.67
CA TYR A 65 10.24 -7.02 -0.87
C TYR A 65 10.80 -7.10 -2.31
N GLY A 66 10.77 -8.30 -2.92
CA GLY A 66 11.23 -8.50 -4.30
C GLY A 66 10.26 -8.01 -5.38
N GLU A 67 8.98 -7.84 -5.05
CA GLU A 67 7.94 -7.41 -5.99
C GLU A 67 7.66 -5.91 -5.90
N ALA A 68 8.07 -5.25 -4.82
CA ALA A 68 7.71 -3.87 -4.52
C ALA A 68 8.08 -2.88 -5.65
N GLU A 69 9.25 -3.04 -6.27
CA GLU A 69 9.69 -2.18 -7.38
C GLU A 69 8.88 -2.41 -8.66
N SER A 70 8.52 -3.67 -8.96
CA SER A 70 7.67 -4.00 -10.11
C SER A 70 6.27 -3.43 -9.93
N LEU A 71 5.73 -3.52 -8.70
CA LEU A 71 4.41 -2.99 -8.39
C LEU A 71 4.38 -1.46 -8.54
N ASP A 72 5.40 -0.75 -8.08
CA ASP A 72 5.48 0.71 -8.24
C ASP A 72 5.52 1.10 -9.73
N ALA A 73 6.31 0.40 -10.55
CA ALA A 73 6.37 0.65 -11.99
C ALA A 73 5.03 0.37 -12.72
N GLU A 74 4.31 -0.68 -12.32
CA GLU A 74 2.99 -0.97 -12.87
C GLU A 74 1.97 0.11 -12.52
N LEU A 75 2.02 0.65 -11.30
CA LEU A 75 1.12 1.71 -10.86
C LEU A 75 1.41 3.05 -11.55
N ASP A 76 2.69 3.38 -11.75
CA ASP A 76 3.08 4.56 -12.52
C ASP A 76 2.55 4.45 -13.97
N ALA A 77 2.67 3.27 -14.58
CA ALA A 77 2.15 3.03 -15.92
C ALA A 77 0.61 3.16 -15.99
N ILE A 78 -0.11 2.76 -14.95
CA ILE A 78 -1.57 2.96 -14.86
C ILE A 78 -1.90 4.44 -14.71
N ALA A 79 -1.22 5.16 -13.81
CA ALA A 79 -1.43 6.59 -13.59
C ALA A 79 -1.17 7.41 -14.86
N GLU A 80 -0.14 7.06 -15.63
CA GLU A 80 0.14 7.68 -16.92
C GLU A 80 -0.97 7.45 -17.96
N ARG A 81 -1.58 6.25 -17.96
CA ARG A 81 -2.70 5.93 -18.86
C ARG A 81 -3.95 6.70 -18.47
N GLU A 82 -4.32 6.72 -17.19
CA GLU A 82 -5.48 7.46 -16.70
C GLU A 82 -5.35 8.98 -16.96
N GLN A 83 -4.13 9.54 -16.86
CA GLN A 83 -3.88 10.94 -17.20
C GLN A 83 -3.99 11.24 -18.69
N LYS A 84 -3.69 10.27 -19.57
CA LYS A 84 -3.85 10.42 -21.02
C LYS A 84 -5.32 10.36 -21.39
N GLU A 85 -6.07 9.39 -20.85
CA GLU A 85 -7.51 9.24 -21.09
C GLU A 85 -8.31 10.48 -20.65
N GLN A 86 -8.00 11.06 -19.49
CA GLN A 86 -8.64 12.30 -19.02
C GLN A 86 -8.35 13.53 -19.88
N LYS A 87 -7.22 13.55 -20.61
CA LYS A 87 -6.91 14.63 -21.55
C LYS A 87 -7.63 14.46 -22.88
N GLU A 88 -7.89 13.22 -23.29
CA GLU A 88 -8.62 12.91 -24.52
C GLU A 88 -10.13 13.11 -24.38
N GLU A 89 -10.71 12.90 -23.18
CA GLU A 89 -12.13 13.16 -22.89
C GLU A 89 -12.48 14.65 -22.65
N GLY A 90 -11.48 15.54 -22.51
CA GLY A 90 -11.67 16.98 -22.25
C GLY A 90 -11.76 17.85 -23.50
N ASP A 91 -11.62 17.26 -24.70
CA ASP A 91 -11.55 17.91 -26.00
C ASP A 91 -12.82 17.66 -26.87
N GLU A 92 -13.97 17.42 -26.23
CA GLU A 92 -15.32 17.37 -26.89
C GLU A 92 -16.18 18.61 -26.61
#